data_AF-A9PF11-F1
#
_entry.id   AF-A9PF11-F1
#
_cell.length_a   1.000
_cell.length_b   1.000
_cell.length_c   1.000
_cell.angle_alpha   90.00
_cell.angle_beta   90.00
_cell.angle_gamma   90.00
#
_symmetry.space_group_name_H-M   'P 1'
#
loop_
_entity.id
_entity.type
_entity.pdbx_description
1 polymer ?
#
loop_
_entity_poly.entity_id
_entity_poly.type
_entity_poly.pdbx_seq_one_letter_code
_entity_poly.pdbx_strand_id
1 'polypeptide(L)'
;MAIIMSSWTENYGDPSENKDLLTQFKGAAVVIASDEKITLLGAIQSLFEGSMYTFVFLWTPALSPNGEDIPHGFIFATFMLASMLGSSIASRLMARSSLKVESYMQIVFLISAAALLLPVITSFLVVPSGEKGGGISFSGCIQLIGFCTFEACVGIFWPSIMKMRSQYIPEEARSTIMNFFRIPLNIFVCIVLYNVNAYPIVFMFGMCSVFLFVASLLQKRLRFITESQRSRSQEWTAMKETGSEAEPLNI
;
A
#
# COMPACT_ATOMS: atom_id res chain seq x y z
N MET A 1 38.64 0.93 -3.52
CA MET A 1 37.96 -0.24 -2.90
C MET A 1 38.59 -0.65 -1.56
N ALA A 2 39.93 -0.68 -1.43
CA ALA A 2 40.61 -0.98 -0.17
C ALA A 2 40.24 -0.05 1.00
N ILE A 3 40.14 1.27 0.76
CA ILE A 3 39.76 2.25 1.78
C ILE A 3 38.30 2.05 2.26
N ILE A 4 37.39 1.71 1.34
CA ILE A 4 36.00 1.41 1.68
C ILE A 4 35.90 0.14 2.53
N MET A 5 36.67 -0.89 2.20
CA MET A 5 36.71 -2.12 3.01
C MET A 5 37.39 -1.94 4.38
N SER A 6 38.33 -1.01 4.52
CA SER A 6 39.03 -0.76 5.78
C SER A 6 38.34 0.24 6.70
N SER A 7 37.60 1.19 6.14
CA SER A 7 36.97 2.28 6.90
C SER A 7 35.50 2.02 7.22
N TRP A 8 34.91 0.97 6.65
CA TRP A 8 33.50 0.64 6.84
C TRP A 8 33.34 -0.42 7.94
N THR A 9 33.45 0.04 9.19
CA THR A 9 33.24 -0.79 10.39
C THR A 9 31.79 -1.25 10.56
N GLU A 10 30.85 -0.60 9.86
CA GLU A 10 29.40 -0.84 9.91
C GLU A 10 28.95 -2.02 9.01
N ASN A 11 29.83 -2.53 8.13
CA ASN A 11 29.52 -3.68 7.26
C ASN A 11 29.49 -5.02 8.02
N TYR A 12 30.08 -5.07 9.21
CA TYR A 12 30.00 -6.23 10.10
C TYR A 12 29.00 -5.87 11.19
N GLY A 13 27.73 -6.21 10.94
CA GLY A 13 26.67 -6.07 11.93
C GLY A 13 27.09 -6.64 13.29
N ASP A 14 26.53 -6.07 14.35
CA ASP A 14 26.89 -6.40 15.72
C ASP A 14 26.79 -7.94 15.93
N PRO A 15 27.86 -8.65 16.32
CA PRO A 15 27.79 -10.11 16.49
C PRO A 15 26.82 -10.53 17.61
N SER A 16 26.39 -9.57 18.45
CA SER A 16 25.32 -9.75 19.43
C SER A 16 23.89 -9.72 18.82
N GLU A 17 23.73 -9.27 17.58
CA GLU A 17 22.47 -9.23 16.82
C GLU A 17 22.24 -10.43 15.89
N ASN A 18 23.04 -11.49 15.98
CA ASN A 18 22.73 -12.79 15.37
C ASN A 18 21.58 -13.50 16.12
N LYS A 19 20.46 -12.81 16.31
CA LYS A 19 19.20 -13.45 16.64
C LYS A 19 18.83 -14.28 15.42
N ASP A 20 18.89 -15.59 15.60
CA ASP A 20 18.51 -16.59 14.60
C ASP A 20 17.21 -16.18 13.90
N LEU A 21 17.18 -16.19 12.57
CA LEU A 21 16.06 -15.63 11.78
C LEU A 21 14.72 -16.22 12.23
N LEU A 22 14.70 -17.51 12.56
CA LEU A 22 13.54 -18.21 13.10
C LEU A 22 13.06 -17.62 14.43
N THR A 23 13.97 -17.19 15.29
CA THR A 23 13.65 -16.55 16.58
C THR A 23 13.08 -15.15 16.35
N GLN A 24 13.60 -14.39 15.37
CA GLN A 24 13.03 -13.09 14.99
C GLN A 24 11.64 -13.23 14.37
N PHE A 25 11.44 -14.22 13.49
CA PHE A 25 10.14 -14.52 12.89
C PHE A 25 9.13 -14.99 13.95
N LYS A 26 9.55 -15.81 14.90
CA LYS A 26 8.71 -16.25 16.03
C LYS A 26 8.33 -15.07 16.93
N GLY A 27 9.28 -14.20 17.24
CA GLY A 27 9.03 -12.96 18.00
C GLY A 27 8.06 -12.03 17.26
N ALA A 28 8.26 -11.82 15.97
CA ALA A 28 7.35 -11.06 15.13
C ALA A 28 5.95 -11.68 15.08
N ALA A 29 5.83 -13.01 14.95
CA ALA A 29 4.55 -13.71 14.94
C ALA A 29 3.77 -13.51 16.26
N VAL A 30 4.45 -13.50 17.41
CA VAL A 30 3.83 -13.23 18.71
C VAL A 30 3.35 -11.78 18.80
N VAL A 31 4.17 -10.80 18.36
CA VAL A 31 3.79 -9.38 18.34
C VAL A 31 2.61 -9.13 17.39
N ILE A 32 2.63 -9.74 16.22
CA ILE A 32 1.56 -9.69 15.22
C ILE A 32 0.26 -10.28 15.79
N ALA A 33 0.34 -11.44 16.43
CA ALA A 33 -0.82 -12.09 17.06
C ALA A 33 -1.38 -11.28 18.25
N SER A 34 -0.55 -10.44 18.87
CA SER A 34 -0.93 -9.63 20.03
C SER A 34 -1.51 -8.27 19.64
N ASP A 35 -1.06 -7.69 18.52
CA ASP A 35 -1.53 -6.39 18.03
C ASP A 35 -2.21 -6.50 16.66
N GLU A 36 -3.55 -6.47 16.71
CA GLU A 36 -4.40 -6.49 15.51
C GLU A 36 -4.10 -5.31 14.58
N LYS A 37 -3.67 -4.14 15.08
CA LYS A 37 -3.35 -2.98 14.23
C LYS A 37 -2.13 -3.24 13.36
N ILE A 38 -1.12 -3.88 13.93
CA ILE A 38 0.11 -4.26 13.21
C ILE A 38 -0.23 -5.27 12.10
N THR A 39 -1.06 -6.26 12.42
CA THR A 39 -1.54 -7.25 11.45
C THR A 39 -2.31 -6.60 10.30
N LEU A 40 -3.28 -5.74 10.61
CA LEU A 40 -4.08 -5.04 9.62
C LEU A 40 -3.20 -4.14 8.74
N LEU A 41 -2.27 -3.39 9.34
CA LEU A 41 -1.36 -2.50 8.62
C LEU A 41 -0.44 -3.28 7.66
N GLY A 42 0.14 -4.40 8.12
CA GLY A 42 0.99 -5.27 7.31
C GLY A 42 0.23 -5.91 6.14
N ALA A 43 -1.00 -6.36 6.38
CA ALA A 43 -1.87 -6.91 5.35
C ALA A 43 -2.26 -5.87 4.28
N ILE A 44 -2.70 -4.68 4.70
CA ILE A 44 -3.04 -3.56 3.80
C ILE A 44 -1.86 -3.18 2.91
N GLN A 45 -0.68 -3.04 3.53
CA GLN A 45 0.53 -2.68 2.81
C GLN A 45 0.89 -3.73 1.75
N SER A 46 0.85 -5.01 2.13
CA SER A 46 1.17 -6.10 1.22
C SER A 46 0.18 -6.14 0.06
N LEU A 47 -1.13 -6.07 0.32
CA LEU A 47 -2.18 -6.10 -0.72
C LEU A 47 -2.03 -4.97 -1.74
N PHE A 48 -1.70 -3.77 -1.26
CA PHE A 48 -1.47 -2.61 -2.12
C PHE A 48 -0.20 -2.78 -2.97
N GLU A 49 0.91 -3.15 -2.36
CA GLU A 49 2.18 -3.34 -3.06
C GLU A 49 2.12 -4.48 -4.08
N GLY A 50 1.46 -5.60 -3.75
CA GLY A 50 1.24 -6.69 -4.69
C GLY A 50 0.42 -6.26 -5.93
N SER A 51 -0.59 -5.40 -5.71
CA SER A 51 -1.39 -4.82 -6.80
C SER A 51 -0.57 -3.83 -7.65
N MET A 52 0.27 -3.02 -7.01
CA MET A 52 1.20 -2.10 -7.68
C MET A 52 2.22 -2.84 -8.55
N TYR A 53 2.84 -3.89 -8.03
CA TYR A 53 3.80 -4.69 -8.81
C TYR A 53 3.14 -5.34 -10.03
N THR A 54 1.94 -5.89 -9.84
CA THR A 54 1.14 -6.45 -10.94
C THR A 54 0.84 -5.39 -12.00
N PHE A 55 0.43 -4.19 -11.59
CA PHE A 55 0.19 -3.07 -12.49
C PHE A 55 1.44 -2.69 -13.30
N VAL A 56 2.62 -2.60 -12.67
CA VAL A 56 3.88 -2.25 -13.35
C VAL A 56 4.25 -3.26 -14.46
N PHE A 57 3.88 -4.53 -14.31
CA PHE A 57 4.09 -5.53 -15.36
C PHE A 57 3.01 -5.51 -16.45
N LEU A 58 1.77 -5.16 -16.10
CA LEU A 58 0.62 -5.31 -16.99
C LEU A 58 0.18 -4.04 -17.69
N TRP A 59 0.63 -2.85 -17.29
CA TRP A 59 0.17 -1.60 -17.92
C TRP A 59 0.54 -1.51 -19.41
N THR A 60 1.74 -1.96 -19.80
CA THR A 60 2.19 -1.96 -21.20
C THR A 60 1.32 -2.84 -22.10
N PRO A 61 1.11 -4.15 -21.82
CA PRO A 61 0.24 -5.00 -22.62
C PRO A 61 -1.25 -4.61 -22.51
N ALA A 62 -1.66 -3.92 -21.43
CA ALA A 62 -3.03 -3.41 -21.30
C ALA A 62 -3.31 -2.20 -22.20
N LEU A 63 -2.31 -1.34 -22.43
CA LEU A 63 -2.45 -0.17 -23.29
C LEU A 63 -2.19 -0.47 -24.76
N SER A 64 -1.31 -1.44 -25.06
CA SER A 64 -0.98 -1.86 -26.42
C SER A 64 -1.27 -3.36 -26.64
N PRO A 65 -2.55 -3.79 -26.59
CA PRO A 65 -2.91 -5.20 -26.79
C PRO A 65 -2.65 -5.69 -28.23
N ASN A 66 -2.63 -4.78 -29.20
CA ASN A 66 -2.44 -5.07 -30.62
C ASN A 66 -1.03 -4.71 -31.14
N GLY A 67 -0.09 -4.32 -30.27
CA GLY A 67 1.24 -3.86 -30.67
C GLY A 67 1.25 -2.48 -31.34
N GLU A 68 0.35 -1.60 -30.92
CA GLU A 68 0.34 -0.19 -31.30
C GLU A 68 1.65 0.50 -30.84
N ASP A 69 2.20 1.37 -31.69
CA ASP A 69 3.39 2.18 -31.40
C ASP A 69 3.00 3.36 -30.49
N ILE A 70 2.97 3.10 -29.18
CA ILE A 70 2.66 4.11 -28.17
C ILE A 70 3.98 4.65 -27.58
N PRO A 71 4.11 5.96 -27.32
CA PRO A 71 5.29 6.52 -26.68
C PRO A 71 5.36 6.14 -25.19
N HIS A 72 5.82 4.92 -24.89
CA HIS A 72 5.92 4.33 -23.56
C HIS A 72 6.67 5.24 -22.57
N GLY A 73 7.74 5.91 -23.02
CA GLY A 73 8.52 6.81 -22.17
C GLY A 73 7.73 8.04 -21.70
N PHE A 74 6.89 8.62 -22.56
CA PHE A 74 6.04 9.76 -22.18
C PHE A 74 4.91 9.35 -21.24
N ILE A 75 4.33 8.18 -21.45
CA ILE A 75 3.31 7.62 -20.55
C ILE A 75 3.89 7.37 -19.17
N PHE A 76 5.05 6.71 -19.11
CA PHE A 76 5.74 6.47 -17.86
C PHE A 76 6.15 7.77 -17.15
N ALA A 77 6.60 8.79 -17.89
CA ALA A 77 6.86 10.12 -17.33
C ALA A 77 5.60 10.76 -16.74
N THR A 78 4.43 10.55 -17.38
CA THR A 78 3.14 11.02 -16.88
C THR A 78 2.72 10.30 -15.59
N PHE A 79 2.98 8.99 -15.49
CA PHE A 79 2.79 8.22 -14.26
C PHE A 79 3.66 8.72 -13.12
N MET A 80 4.95 8.97 -13.38
CA MET A 80 5.86 9.55 -12.39
C MET A 80 5.43 10.95 -11.97
N LEU A 81 4.94 11.78 -12.89
CA LEU A 81 4.40 13.09 -12.56
C LEU A 81 3.14 12.96 -11.66
N ALA A 82 2.24 12.04 -11.98
CA ALA A 82 1.04 11.77 -11.19
C ALA A 82 1.39 11.31 -9.76
N SER A 83 2.37 10.42 -9.60
CA SER A 83 2.82 9.94 -8.28
C SER A 83 3.52 11.03 -7.46
N MET A 84 4.27 11.93 -8.10
CA MET A 84 4.83 13.13 -7.45
C MET A 84 3.74 14.10 -6.98
N LEU A 85 2.70 14.32 -7.79
CA LEU A 85 1.53 15.10 -7.38
C LEU A 85 0.84 14.47 -6.18
N GLY A 86 0.60 13.15 -6.21
CA GLY A 86 0.00 12.41 -5.10
C GLY A 86 0.79 12.54 -3.80
N SER A 87 2.12 12.41 -3.88
CA SER A 87 3.01 12.55 -2.71
C SER A 87 2.98 13.96 -2.12
N SER A 88 2.85 14.98 -2.97
CA SER A 88 2.71 16.38 -2.55
C SER A 88 1.36 16.64 -1.87
N ILE A 89 0.28 16.06 -2.41
CA ILE A 89 -1.06 16.10 -1.80
C ILE A 89 -1.03 15.44 -0.42
N ALA A 90 -0.43 14.26 -0.31
CA ALA A 90 -0.31 13.56 0.96
C ALA A 90 0.49 14.34 2.00
N SER A 91 1.61 14.97 1.60
CA SER A 91 2.38 15.84 2.49
C SER A 91 1.54 16.99 3.05
N ARG A 92 0.75 17.65 2.20
CA ARG A 92 -0.18 18.71 2.64
C ARG A 92 -1.31 18.19 3.50
N LEU A 93 -1.82 17.00 3.20
CA LEU A 93 -2.89 16.35 3.93
C LEU A 93 -2.43 15.95 5.34
N MET A 94 -1.21 15.42 5.46
CA MET A 94 -0.60 15.07 6.74
C MET A 94 -0.22 16.29 7.59
N ALA A 95 0.03 17.44 6.97
CA ALA A 95 0.26 18.70 7.68
C ALA A 95 -1.00 19.26 8.36
N ARG A 96 -2.20 18.84 7.91
CA ARG A 96 -3.47 19.21 8.54
C ARG A 96 -3.79 18.23 9.68
N SER A 97 -3.79 18.72 10.91
CA SER A 97 -4.09 17.92 12.11
C SER A 97 -5.52 17.35 12.16
N SER A 98 -6.45 17.92 11.40
CA SER A 98 -7.85 17.49 11.34
C SER A 98 -8.09 16.26 10.47
N LEU A 99 -7.18 15.94 9.53
CA LEU A 99 -7.37 14.84 8.59
C LEU A 99 -6.52 13.64 9.01
N LYS A 100 -7.18 12.66 9.62
CA LYS A 100 -6.55 11.41 10.02
C LYS A 100 -6.15 10.60 8.80
N VAL A 101 -4.94 10.03 8.85
CA VAL A 101 -4.39 9.16 7.80
C VAL A 101 -5.32 8.01 7.49
N GLU A 102 -5.91 7.43 8.52
CA GLU A 102 -6.76 6.25 8.41
C GLU A 102 -8.05 6.51 7.64
N SER A 103 -8.57 7.75 7.70
CA SER A 103 -9.82 8.13 7.05
C SER A 103 -9.66 8.35 5.55
N TYR A 104 -8.63 9.08 5.13
CA TYR A 104 -8.44 9.34 3.70
C TYR A 104 -7.84 8.14 2.96
N MET A 105 -7.02 7.32 3.62
CA MET A 105 -6.44 6.12 3.01
C MET A 105 -7.50 5.12 2.54
N GLN A 106 -8.63 5.02 3.24
CA GLN A 106 -9.75 4.21 2.80
C GLN A 106 -10.29 4.67 1.43
N ILE A 107 -10.41 5.99 1.23
CA ILE A 107 -10.87 6.59 -0.03
C ILE A 107 -9.84 6.34 -1.12
N VAL A 108 -8.54 6.49 -0.81
CA VAL A 108 -7.44 6.21 -1.75
C VAL A 108 -7.50 4.76 -2.24
N PHE A 109 -7.73 3.79 -1.36
CA PHE A 109 -7.87 2.39 -1.77
C PHE A 109 -9.11 2.14 -2.63
N LEU A 110 -10.24 2.79 -2.34
CA LEU A 110 -11.44 2.66 -3.18
C LEU A 110 -11.24 3.27 -4.57
N ILE A 111 -10.61 4.45 -4.64
CA ILE A 111 -10.26 5.08 -5.92
C ILE A 111 -9.28 4.19 -6.70
N SER A 112 -8.29 3.63 -6.02
CA SER A 112 -7.33 2.69 -6.63
C SER A 112 -8.02 1.43 -7.17
N ALA A 113 -8.95 0.86 -6.40
CA ALA A 113 -9.72 -0.32 -6.81
C ALA A 113 -10.59 0.00 -8.04
N ALA A 114 -11.25 1.16 -8.06
CA ALA A 114 -12.06 1.61 -9.19
C ALA A 114 -11.19 1.89 -10.43
N ALA A 115 -10.02 2.50 -10.24
CA ALA A 115 -9.08 2.79 -11.32
C ALA A 115 -8.56 1.51 -11.99
N LEU A 116 -8.21 0.46 -11.22
CA LEU A 116 -7.80 -0.83 -11.78
C LEU A 116 -8.97 -1.68 -12.29
N LEU A 117 -10.22 -1.32 -11.98
CA LEU A 117 -11.41 -1.94 -12.54
C LEU A 117 -11.75 -1.36 -13.94
N LEU A 118 -11.24 -0.18 -14.30
CA LEU A 118 -11.51 0.45 -15.60
C LEU A 118 -11.11 -0.44 -16.80
N PRO A 119 -9.90 -1.04 -16.86
CA PRO A 119 -9.54 -1.96 -17.95
C PRO A 119 -10.47 -3.17 -18.08
N VAL A 120 -11.05 -3.63 -16.95
CA VAL A 120 -12.01 -4.74 -16.93
C VAL A 120 -13.31 -4.27 -17.58
N ILE A 121 -13.85 -3.14 -17.14
CA ILE A 121 -15.09 -2.57 -17.67
C ILE A 121 -14.95 -2.25 -19.16
N THR A 122 -13.86 -1.61 -19.58
CA THR A 122 -13.65 -1.22 -20.99
C THR A 122 -13.53 -2.45 -21.89
N SER A 123 -12.93 -3.54 -21.41
CA SER A 123 -12.86 -4.81 -22.14
C SER A 123 -14.23 -5.48 -22.35
N PHE A 124 -15.21 -5.24 -21.47
CA PHE A 124 -16.57 -5.79 -21.60
C PHE A 124 -17.53 -4.85 -22.34
N LEU A 125 -17.38 -3.53 -22.20
CA LEU A 125 -18.31 -2.54 -22.77
C LEU A 125 -17.91 -2.06 -24.17
N VAL A 126 -16.63 -2.11 -24.53
CA VAL A 126 -16.14 -1.63 -25.82
C VAL A 126 -15.78 -2.84 -26.68
N VAL A 127 -16.58 -3.09 -27.72
CA VAL A 127 -16.25 -4.05 -28.78
C VAL A 127 -14.91 -3.64 -29.39
N PRO A 128 -13.92 -4.55 -29.53
CA PRO A 128 -12.64 -4.21 -30.11
C PRO A 128 -12.87 -3.75 -31.55
N SER A 129 -12.70 -2.46 -31.81
CA SER A 129 -12.62 -1.91 -33.16
C SER A 129 -11.44 -2.60 -33.85
N GLY A 130 -11.72 -3.48 -34.82
CA GLY A 130 -10.72 -4.29 -35.52
C GLY A 130 -9.77 -3.51 -36.43
N GLU A 131 -9.51 -2.23 -36.16
CA GLU A 131 -8.63 -1.39 -36.94
C GLU A 131 -7.19 -1.55 -36.44
N LYS A 132 -6.39 -2.31 -37.20
CA LYS A 132 -4.95 -2.42 -37.00
C LYS A 132 -4.28 -1.12 -37.47
N GLY A 133 -3.72 -0.36 -36.54
CA GLY A 133 -2.85 0.79 -36.83
C GLY A 133 -3.56 2.14 -36.69
N GLY A 134 -3.63 2.64 -35.46
CA GLY A 134 -4.06 3.99 -35.12
C GLY A 134 -3.40 4.45 -33.82
N GLY A 135 -3.42 5.75 -33.54
CA GLY A 135 -3.01 6.30 -32.25
C GLY A 135 -3.94 5.88 -31.11
N ILE A 136 -3.71 6.40 -29.90
CA ILE A 136 -4.45 6.01 -28.68
C ILE A 136 -5.96 6.04 -28.92
N SER A 137 -6.59 4.87 -28.95
CA SER A 137 -8.04 4.71 -29.04
C SER A 137 -8.75 5.38 -27.85
N PHE A 138 -10.02 5.76 -28.01
CA PHE A 138 -10.81 6.33 -26.91
C PHE A 138 -10.81 5.43 -25.65
N SER A 139 -10.78 4.10 -25.83
CA SER A 139 -10.60 3.13 -24.74
C SER A 139 -9.23 3.27 -24.05
N GLY A 140 -8.16 3.43 -24.83
CA GLY A 140 -6.80 3.63 -24.32
C GLY A 140 -6.66 4.95 -23.52
N CYS A 141 -7.36 6.01 -23.94
CA CYS A 141 -7.42 7.27 -23.18
C CYS A 141 -8.07 7.08 -21.80
N ILE A 142 -9.18 6.35 -21.72
CA ILE A 142 -9.86 6.05 -20.45
C ILE A 142 -8.95 5.20 -19.55
N GLN A 143 -8.28 4.19 -20.11
CA GLN A 143 -7.33 3.36 -19.37
C GLN A 143 -6.14 4.18 -18.86
N LEU A 144 -5.58 5.08 -19.68
CA LEU A 144 -4.49 5.98 -19.30
C LEU A 144 -4.90 6.87 -18.12
N ILE A 145 -6.10 7.46 -18.15
CA ILE A 145 -6.63 8.27 -17.04
C ILE A 145 -6.78 7.42 -15.77
N GLY A 146 -7.28 6.19 -15.90
CA GLY A 146 -7.35 5.22 -14.81
C GLY A 146 -5.97 4.94 -14.21
N PHE A 147 -4.98 4.63 -15.04
CA PHE A 147 -3.62 4.33 -14.62
C PHE A 147 -2.92 5.53 -13.98
N CYS A 148 -3.08 6.73 -14.53
CA CYS A 148 -2.61 7.97 -13.89
C CYS A 148 -3.27 8.22 -12.53
N THR A 149 -4.56 7.90 -12.40
CA THR A 149 -5.29 8.03 -11.12
C THR A 149 -4.77 7.03 -10.09
N PHE A 150 -4.50 5.79 -10.51
CA PHE A 150 -3.87 4.78 -9.66
C PHE A 150 -2.47 5.20 -9.21
N GLU A 151 -1.65 5.74 -10.11
CA GLU A 151 -0.29 6.23 -9.78
C GLU A 151 -0.31 7.43 -8.83
N ALA A 152 -1.27 8.35 -8.98
CA ALA A 152 -1.49 9.40 -7.99
C ALA A 152 -1.84 8.82 -6.61
N CYS A 153 -2.64 7.75 -6.56
CA CYS A 153 -2.96 7.04 -5.32
C CYS A 153 -1.73 6.34 -4.71
N VAL A 154 -0.86 5.73 -5.53
CA VAL A 154 0.44 5.18 -5.10
C VAL A 154 1.30 6.27 -4.46
N GLY A 155 1.35 7.46 -5.09
CA GLY A 155 2.03 8.63 -4.55
C GLY A 155 1.49 9.06 -3.18
N ILE A 156 0.17 8.97 -2.96
CA ILE A 156 -0.41 9.26 -1.65
C ILE A 156 -0.12 8.16 -0.63
N PHE A 157 -0.09 6.91 -1.08
CA PHE A 157 0.06 5.73 -0.24
C PHE A 157 1.42 5.70 0.48
N TRP A 158 2.53 5.92 -0.22
CA TRP A 158 3.89 5.83 0.34
C TRP A 158 4.17 6.71 1.58
N PRO A 159 3.92 8.03 1.55
CA PRO A 159 4.10 8.87 2.73
C PRO A 159 3.13 8.51 3.87
N SER A 160 1.90 8.12 3.52
CA SER A 160 0.85 7.78 4.49
C SER A 160 1.14 6.48 5.24
N ILE A 161 1.57 5.43 4.53
CA ILE A 161 1.96 4.17 5.13
C ILE A 161 3.21 4.33 5.99
N MET A 162 4.16 5.18 5.57
CA MET A 162 5.37 5.47 6.37
C MET A 162 5.00 6.08 7.74
N LYS A 163 4.04 7.00 7.76
CA LYS A 163 3.52 7.62 9.00
C LYS A 163 2.79 6.62 9.89
N MET A 164 1.95 5.74 9.35
CA MET A 164 1.27 4.72 10.16
C MET A 164 2.26 3.67 10.70
N ARG A 165 3.24 3.28 9.89
CA ARG A 165 4.32 2.38 10.31
C ARG A 165 5.13 2.98 11.46
N SER A 166 5.40 4.29 11.43
CA SER A 166 6.12 4.95 12.53
C SER A 166 5.35 5.07 13.82
N GLN A 167 4.02 5.09 13.75
CA GLN A 167 3.17 5.18 14.93
C GLN A 167 2.84 3.83 15.55
N TYR A 168 2.69 2.78 14.73
CA TYR A 168 2.16 1.49 15.18
C TYR A 168 3.20 0.39 15.30
N ILE A 169 4.36 0.50 14.64
CA ILE A 169 5.33 -0.59 14.62
C ILE A 169 6.64 -0.17 15.32
N PRO A 170 7.07 -0.88 16.38
CA PRO A 170 8.34 -0.61 17.05
C PRO A 170 9.49 -0.74 16.05
N GLU A 171 10.49 0.14 16.17
CA GLU A 171 11.57 0.27 15.18
C GLU A 171 12.34 -1.04 14.98
N GLU A 172 12.59 -1.76 16.08
CA GLU A 172 13.34 -3.02 16.12
C GLU A 172 12.72 -4.15 15.29
N ALA A 173 11.38 -4.26 15.26
CA ALA A 173 10.68 -5.37 14.61
C ALA A 173 10.05 -4.99 13.26
N ARG A 174 10.18 -3.72 12.83
CA ARG A 174 9.46 -3.22 11.66
C ARG A 174 9.77 -3.97 10.39
N SER A 175 11.06 -4.17 10.11
CA SER A 175 11.51 -4.90 8.91
C SER A 175 10.96 -6.32 8.87
N THR A 176 11.10 -7.05 9.99
CA THR A 176 10.67 -8.44 10.14
C THR A 176 9.17 -8.61 9.97
N ILE A 177 8.36 -7.76 10.62
CA ILE A 177 6.90 -7.79 10.54
C ILE A 177 6.43 -7.57 9.10
N MET A 178 6.99 -6.58 8.40
CA MET A 178 6.57 -6.31 7.02
C MET A 178 6.98 -7.42 6.06
N ASN A 179 8.18 -7.98 6.24
CA ASN A 179 8.64 -9.09 5.42
C ASN A 179 7.79 -10.35 5.64
N PHE A 180 7.32 -10.59 6.87
CA PHE A 180 6.42 -11.70 7.19
C PHE A 180 5.11 -11.66 6.38
N PHE A 181 4.52 -10.49 6.17
CA PHE A 181 3.31 -10.33 5.34
C PHE A 181 3.61 -10.25 3.84
N ARG A 182 4.74 -9.64 3.46
CA ARG A 182 5.14 -9.46 2.06
C ARG A 182 5.51 -10.76 1.38
N ILE A 183 6.27 -11.64 2.05
CA ILE A 183 6.80 -12.87 1.42
C ILE A 183 5.67 -13.75 0.88
N PRO A 184 4.65 -14.16 1.68
CA PRO A 184 3.59 -15.04 1.18
C PRO A 184 2.76 -14.41 0.07
N LEU A 185 2.42 -13.12 0.24
CA LEU A 185 1.58 -12.43 -0.73
C LEU A 185 2.31 -12.17 -2.05
N ASN A 186 3.59 -11.78 -2.00
CA ASN A 186 4.38 -11.57 -3.20
C ASN A 186 4.66 -12.90 -3.91
N ILE A 187 4.86 -14.01 -3.19
CA ILE A 187 4.93 -15.35 -3.79
C ILE A 187 3.62 -15.67 -4.51
N PHE A 188 2.46 -15.42 -3.90
CA PHE A 188 1.17 -15.61 -4.54
C PHE A 188 1.05 -14.77 -5.83
N VAL A 189 1.40 -13.49 -5.78
CA VAL A 189 1.40 -12.60 -6.95
C VAL A 189 2.34 -13.11 -8.04
N CYS A 190 3.56 -13.56 -7.67
CA CYS A 190 4.51 -14.15 -8.61
C CYS A 190 3.97 -15.42 -9.28
N ILE A 191 3.27 -16.29 -8.55
CA ILE A 191 2.64 -17.49 -9.11
C ILE A 191 1.55 -17.09 -10.12
N VAL A 192 0.73 -16.11 -9.78
CA VAL A 192 -0.32 -15.58 -10.65
C VAL A 192 0.29 -14.98 -11.92
N LEU A 193 1.32 -14.13 -11.79
CA LEU A 193 2.05 -13.53 -12.91
C LEU A 193 2.81 -14.56 -13.75
N TYR A 194 3.35 -15.62 -13.15
CA TYR A 194 3.99 -16.70 -13.90
C TYR A 194 3.00 -17.40 -14.83
N ASN A 195 1.74 -17.50 -14.41
CA ASN A 195 0.64 -18.04 -15.20
C ASN A 195 -0.08 -16.98 -16.06
N VAL A 196 0.53 -15.82 -16.33
CA VAL A 196 -0.08 -14.74 -17.14
C VAL A 196 -0.45 -15.19 -18.56
N ASN A 197 0.27 -16.16 -19.12
CA ASN A 197 -0.09 -16.72 -20.44
C ASN A 197 -1.36 -17.59 -20.40
N ALA A 198 -1.75 -18.08 -19.22
CA ALA A 198 -2.94 -18.89 -19.03
C ALA A 198 -4.19 -18.07 -18.63
N TYR A 199 -4.00 -16.85 -18.11
CA TYR A 199 -5.10 -16.02 -17.61
C TYR A 199 -5.21 -14.68 -18.36
N PRO A 200 -6.42 -14.26 -18.75
CA PRO A 200 -6.64 -12.96 -19.37
C PRO A 200 -6.18 -11.80 -18.46
N ILE A 201 -5.64 -10.74 -19.04
CA ILE A 201 -5.25 -9.50 -18.34
C ILE A 201 -6.40 -8.93 -17.47
N VAL A 202 -7.64 -9.09 -17.95
CA VAL A 202 -8.87 -8.73 -17.24
C VAL A 202 -8.99 -9.43 -15.89
N PHE A 203 -8.63 -10.71 -15.81
CA PHE A 203 -8.64 -11.48 -14.56
C PHE A 203 -7.61 -10.93 -13.57
N MET A 204 -6.41 -10.59 -14.04
CA MET A 204 -5.35 -10.03 -13.20
C MET A 204 -5.74 -8.67 -12.60
N PHE A 205 -6.26 -7.76 -13.42
CA PHE A 205 -6.74 -6.46 -12.94
C PHE A 205 -7.97 -6.59 -12.03
N GLY A 206 -8.87 -7.55 -12.31
CA GLY A 206 -9.98 -7.89 -11.43
C GLY A 206 -9.51 -8.34 -10.04
N MET A 207 -8.52 -9.23 -9.98
CA MET A 207 -7.91 -9.69 -8.74
C MET A 207 -7.25 -8.53 -7.96
N CYS A 208 -6.50 -7.66 -8.64
CA CYS A 208 -5.93 -6.46 -8.01
C CYS A 208 -7.01 -5.52 -7.46
N SER A 209 -8.12 -5.33 -8.18
CA SER A 209 -9.25 -4.52 -7.71
C SER A 209 -9.88 -5.12 -6.45
N VAL A 210 -10.05 -6.45 -6.40
CA VAL A 210 -10.53 -7.16 -5.21
C VAL A 210 -9.57 -6.99 -4.04
N PHE A 211 -8.26 -7.14 -4.26
CA PHE A 211 -7.25 -6.94 -3.21
C PHE A 211 -7.26 -5.53 -2.64
N LEU A 212 -7.38 -4.51 -3.48
CA LEU A 212 -7.50 -3.11 -3.06
C LEU A 212 -8.83 -2.85 -2.33
N PHE A 213 -9.92 -3.50 -2.73
CA PHE A 213 -11.18 -3.44 -2.02
C PHE A 213 -11.08 -4.09 -0.63
N VAL A 214 -10.47 -5.28 -0.52
CA VAL A 214 -10.17 -5.92 0.77
C VAL A 214 -9.29 -5.01 1.62
N ALA A 215 -8.24 -4.41 1.05
CA ALA A 215 -7.41 -3.44 1.76
C ALA A 215 -8.22 -2.24 2.30
N SER A 216 -9.22 -1.76 1.57
CA SER A 216 -10.14 -0.73 2.05
C SER A 216 -10.99 -1.19 3.24
N LEU A 217 -11.49 -2.43 3.22
CA LEU A 217 -12.22 -3.01 4.36
C LEU A 217 -11.32 -3.17 5.59
N LEU A 218 -10.09 -3.65 5.40
CA LEU A 218 -9.10 -3.75 6.47
C LEU A 218 -8.74 -2.37 7.02
N GLN A 219 -8.59 -1.36 6.16
CA GLN A 219 -8.33 0.03 6.58
C GLN A 219 -9.49 0.61 7.39
N LYS A 220 -10.74 0.27 7.03
CA LYS A 220 -11.94 0.65 7.80
C LYS A 220 -11.94 -0.02 9.18
N ARG A 221 -11.55 -1.29 9.27
CA ARG A 221 -11.40 -2.01 10.55
C ARG A 221 -10.30 -1.37 11.41
N LEU A 222 -9.14 -1.08 10.82
CA LEU A 222 -8.03 -0.42 11.49
C LEU A 222 -8.47 0.93 12.08
N ARG A 223 -9.16 1.75 11.29
CA ARG A 223 -9.72 3.03 11.74
C ARG A 223 -10.64 2.86 12.95
N PHE A 224 -11.58 1.91 12.89
CA PHE A 224 -12.52 1.65 13.96
C PHE A 224 -11.81 1.26 15.27
N ILE A 225 -10.80 0.38 15.18
CA ILE A 225 -10.01 -0.06 16.32
C ILE A 225 -9.20 1.11 16.91
N THR A 226 -8.57 1.93 16.07
CA THR A 226 -7.84 3.12 16.53
C THR A 226 -8.75 4.12 17.23
N GLU A 227 -9.93 4.40 16.66
CA GLU A 227 -10.91 5.30 17.26
C GLU A 227 -11.45 4.77 18.60
N SER A 228 -11.76 3.47 18.68
CA SER A 228 -12.22 2.83 19.92
C SER A 228 -11.18 2.88 21.03
N GLN A 229 -9.92 2.52 20.74
CA GLN A 229 -8.83 2.59 21.73
C GLN A 229 -8.61 4.01 22.23
N ARG A 230 -8.68 5.01 21.34
CA ARG A 230 -8.54 6.43 21.71
C ARG A 230 -9.67 6.90 22.62
N SER A 231 -10.92 6.55 22.31
CA SER A 231 -12.07 6.92 23.16
C SER A 231 -11.94 6.35 24.58
N ARG A 232 -11.54 5.07 24.69
CA ARG A 232 -11.32 4.40 25.97
C ARG A 232 -10.17 5.01 26.78
N SER A 233 -9.08 5.41 26.13
CA SER A 233 -8.00 6.14 26.80
C SER A 233 -8.44 7.50 27.31
N GLN A 234 -9.27 8.23 26.55
CA GLN A 234 -9.80 9.54 26.98
C GLN A 234 -10.75 9.42 28.17
N GLU A 235 -11.63 8.41 28.17
CA GLU A 235 -12.50 8.10 29.32
C GLU A 235 -11.69 7.75 30.56
N TRP A 236 -10.63 6.93 30.42
CA TRP A 236 -9.77 6.57 31.54
C TRP A 236 -9.02 7.78 32.13
N THR A 237 -8.51 8.68 31.28
CA THR A 237 -7.87 9.92 31.76
C THR A 237 -8.86 10.83 32.46
N ALA A 238 -10.08 10.97 31.94
CA ALA A 238 -11.12 11.77 32.58
C ALA A 238 -11.52 11.19 33.95
N MET A 239 -11.69 9.85 34.06
CA MET A 239 -11.94 9.18 35.34
C MET A 239 -10.81 9.39 36.35
N LYS A 240 -9.55 9.39 35.90
CA LYS A 240 -8.39 9.60 36.77
C LYS A 240 -8.29 11.04 37.28
N GLU A 241 -8.62 12.02 36.44
CA GLU A 241 -8.70 13.43 36.82
C GLU A 241 -9.84 13.66 37.84
N THR A 242 -11.05 13.13 37.57
CA THR A 242 -12.19 13.23 38.49
C THR A 242 -11.93 12.50 39.82
N GLY A 243 -11.24 11.35 39.79
CA GLY A 243 -10.85 10.61 40.99
C GLY A 243 -9.77 11.31 41.82
N SER A 244 -8.85 12.04 41.18
CA SER A 244 -7.81 12.81 41.86
C SER A 244 -8.34 14.10 42.51
N GLU A 245 -9.41 14.70 41.97
CA GLU A 245 -10.09 15.85 42.61
C GLU A 245 -10.98 15.44 43.80
N ALA A 246 -11.29 14.14 43.95
CA ALA A 246 -12.16 13.62 45.00
C ALA A 246 -11.40 13.13 46.26
N GLU A 247 -10.06 13.16 46.27
CA GLU A 247 -9.27 13.03 47.51
C GLU A 247 -9.15 14.41 48.17
N PRO A 248 -9.96 14.74 49.20
CA PRO A 248 -9.68 15.93 49.99
C PRO A 248 -8.32 15.74 50.67
N LEU A 249 -7.49 16.78 50.56
CA LEU A 249 -6.27 16.97 51.36
C LEU A 249 -6.61 16.74 52.83
N ASN A 250 -6.40 15.53 53.33
CA ASN A 250 -6.37 15.25 54.76
C ASN A 250 -5.09 15.89 55.31
N ILE A 251 -5.26 17.12 55.81
CA ILE A 251 -4.36 17.84 56.71
C ILE A 251 -4.47 17.22 58.10
#